data_AF-A0A1J3JTH8-F1
#
_entry.id   AF-A0A1J3JTH8-F1
#
_cell.length_a   1.000
_cell.length_b   1.000
_cell.length_c   1.000
_cell.angle_alpha   90.00
_cell.angle_beta   90.00
_cell.angle_gamma   90.00
#
_symmetry.space_group_name_H-M   'P 1'
#
loop_
_entity.id
_entity.type
_entity.pdbx_description
1 polymer ?
#
loop_
_entity_poly.entity_id
_entity_poly.type
_entity_poly.pdbx_seq_one_letter_code
_entity_poly.pdbx_strand_id
1 'polypeptide(L)'
;KYESVKERDLKMGSKTQNSRGKIFMVYLILISFSLLGLILAFKPLFVLNEIITSPSSDLRIDLPSPQVNNNPRWLRLVRNYLPEKRIRVGFLNIDEQDREIYEASGPLILKNVHVSLDPLPESVTWKSLFPEWIDEEVASCPKIPLPKPEGSDADMDVIVAKVPCDGWSENKGLRDVYRLQVNLAAANLAVKSGLRKVDPTVYVVFIGSCGPMHEIFKCDERVRRVEDYWVYKPNLSRLKQKLLMPVGSCHVASPFAQLGEEAWRPKNEDNITSE
;
A
#
# COMPACT_ATOMS: atom_id res chain seq x y z
N LYS A 1 60.74 22.47 -76.07
CA LYS A 1 60.71 21.27 -76.94
C LYS A 1 59.45 20.47 -76.59
N TYR A 2 58.41 20.68 -77.41
CA TYR A 2 57.17 19.90 -77.65
C TYR A 2 56.24 19.55 -76.47
N GLU A 3 55.07 20.19 -76.32
CA GLU A 3 53.75 20.02 -77.01
C GLU A 3 52.91 18.88 -76.39
N SER A 4 51.79 19.19 -75.68
CA SER A 4 50.38 19.38 -76.14
C SER A 4 49.56 18.17 -75.64
N VAL A 5 48.28 18.18 -75.21
CA VAL A 5 47.13 19.10 -75.19
C VAL A 5 46.04 18.38 -74.34
N LYS A 6 45.12 19.10 -73.67
CA LYS A 6 43.65 19.05 -73.89
C LYS A 6 42.84 19.68 -72.74
N GLU A 7 42.03 20.65 -73.15
CA GLU A 7 41.07 21.45 -72.39
C GLU A 7 39.71 20.73 -72.30
N ARG A 8 39.02 20.83 -71.15
CA ARG A 8 37.55 20.67 -71.00
C ARG A 8 37.04 21.38 -69.75
N ASP A 9 35.99 22.17 -69.94
CA ASP A 9 35.22 22.98 -69.00
C ASP A 9 34.65 22.23 -67.77
N LEU A 10 34.48 22.93 -66.64
CA LEU A 10 33.26 22.81 -65.80
C LEU A 10 33.10 23.93 -64.74
N LYS A 11 31.85 24.39 -64.64
CA LYS A 11 31.28 25.56 -63.96
C LYS A 11 31.34 25.56 -62.42
N MET A 12 31.53 26.77 -61.87
CA MET A 12 30.65 27.52 -60.95
C MET A 12 29.88 26.76 -59.84
N GLY A 13 30.06 27.18 -58.58
CA GLY A 13 29.21 26.80 -57.44
C GLY A 13 28.99 27.95 -56.46
N SER A 14 27.83 28.59 -56.56
CA SER A 14 27.34 29.65 -55.67
C SER A 14 26.79 29.11 -54.35
N LYS A 15 26.97 29.89 -53.27
CA LYS A 15 26.43 29.68 -51.92
C LYS A 15 24.90 29.44 -51.89
N THR A 16 24.47 28.42 -51.14
CA THR A 16 23.06 28.12 -50.83
C THR A 16 22.66 28.66 -49.45
N GLN A 17 21.51 29.33 -49.40
CA GLN A 17 20.91 29.97 -48.21
C GLN A 17 20.10 29.00 -47.33
N ASN A 18 20.04 29.40 -46.05
CA ASN A 18 19.45 28.80 -44.87
C ASN A 18 17.94 28.46 -44.99
N SER A 19 17.62 27.18 -45.22
CA SER A 19 16.25 26.63 -45.38
C SER A 19 15.64 26.04 -44.09
N ARG A 20 16.48 25.63 -43.13
CA ARG A 20 16.04 24.86 -41.95
C ARG A 20 15.27 25.66 -40.89
N GLY A 21 15.58 26.94 -40.70
CA GLY A 21 14.93 27.77 -39.67
C GLY A 21 13.46 28.10 -39.97
N LYS A 22 13.10 28.23 -41.26
CA LYS A 22 11.72 28.56 -41.67
C LYS A 22 10.76 27.39 -41.44
N ILE A 23 11.25 26.17 -41.65
CA ILE A 23 10.45 24.94 -41.44
C ILE A 23 10.11 24.76 -39.96
N PHE A 24 11.08 25.02 -39.07
CA PHE A 24 10.86 24.91 -37.62
C PHE A 24 9.79 25.89 -37.10
N MET A 25 9.77 27.12 -37.62
CA MET A 25 8.77 28.13 -37.23
C MET A 25 7.35 27.73 -37.66
N VAL A 26 7.19 27.06 -38.82
CA VAL A 26 5.88 26.56 -39.27
C VAL A 26 5.36 25.47 -38.34
N TYR A 27 6.22 24.57 -37.85
CA TYR A 27 5.82 23.52 -36.90
C TYR A 27 5.34 24.09 -35.56
N LEU A 28 6.01 25.11 -35.03
CA LEU A 28 5.59 25.75 -33.77
C LEU A 28 4.20 26.40 -33.89
N ILE A 29 3.91 27.03 -35.04
CA ILE A 29 2.61 27.64 -35.30
C ILE A 29 1.52 26.56 -35.37
N LEU A 30 1.76 25.45 -36.08
CA LEU A 30 0.81 24.33 -36.17
C LEU A 30 0.50 23.71 -34.80
N ILE A 31 1.52 23.52 -33.96
CA ILE A 31 1.33 23.00 -32.59
C ILE A 31 0.50 23.97 -31.75
N SER A 32 0.74 25.28 -31.87
CA SER A 32 -0.02 26.29 -31.12
C SER A 32 -1.51 26.32 -31.49
N PHE A 33 -1.84 26.20 -32.78
CA PHE A 33 -3.23 26.11 -33.25
C PHE A 33 -3.90 24.81 -32.79
N SER A 34 -3.16 23.70 -32.77
CA SER A 34 -3.68 22.41 -32.30
C SER A 34 -4.00 22.44 -30.80
N LEU A 35 -3.17 23.11 -29.98
CA LEU A 35 -3.43 23.31 -28.55
C LEU A 35 -4.60 24.26 -28.31
N LEU A 36 -4.73 25.33 -29.10
CA LEU A 36 -5.85 26.27 -29.02
C LEU A 36 -7.18 25.60 -29.37
N GLY A 37 -7.21 24.76 -30.41
CA GLY A 37 -8.38 23.96 -30.78
C GLY A 37 -8.79 22.98 -29.68
N LEU A 38 -7.82 22.41 -28.96
CA LEU A 38 -8.06 21.50 -27.84
C LEU A 38 -8.71 22.25 -26.65
N ILE A 39 -8.25 23.47 -26.35
CA ILE A 39 -8.85 24.34 -25.32
C ILE A 39 -10.28 24.74 -25.68
N LEU A 40 -10.56 25.03 -26.96
CA LEU A 40 -11.91 25.39 -27.43
C LEU A 40 -12.86 24.19 -27.52
N ALA A 41 -12.34 22.97 -27.72
CA ALA A 41 -13.11 21.74 -27.73
C ALA A 41 -13.52 21.30 -26.30
N PHE A 42 -12.77 21.71 -25.29
CA PHE A 42 -13.22 21.67 -23.90
C PHE A 42 -14.24 22.78 -23.67
N LYS A 43 -15.50 22.54 -24.05
CA LYS A 43 -16.62 23.35 -23.56
C LYS A 43 -16.52 23.38 -22.03
N PRO A 44 -16.32 24.55 -21.39
CA PRO A 44 -16.38 24.61 -19.94
C PRO A 44 -17.80 24.23 -19.56
N LEU A 45 -17.92 23.31 -18.62
CA LEU A 45 -19.17 22.91 -18.00
C LEU A 45 -19.64 24.08 -17.08
N PHE A 46 -19.90 25.24 -17.70
CA PHE A 46 -20.35 26.49 -17.09
C PHE A 46 -21.70 26.85 -17.70
N VAL A 47 -22.64 25.91 -17.64
CA VAL A 47 -24.06 26.18 -17.80
C VAL A 47 -24.76 25.47 -16.66
N LEU A 48 -24.64 26.04 -15.46
CA LEU A 48 -25.44 25.71 -14.28
C LEU A 48 -25.37 26.91 -13.33
N ASN A 49 -25.78 28.08 -13.79
CA ASN A 49 -26.12 29.19 -12.89
C ASN A 49 -27.09 30.18 -13.57
N GLU A 50 -28.22 29.66 -14.04
CA GLU A 50 -29.42 30.46 -14.25
C GLU A 50 -30.64 29.67 -13.74
N ILE A 51 -30.69 29.41 -12.44
CA ILE A 51 -31.95 29.19 -11.76
C ILE A 51 -31.81 29.81 -10.38
N ILE A 52 -32.53 30.91 -10.15
CA ILE A 52 -33.28 31.27 -8.93
C ILE A 52 -33.53 32.79 -9.02
N THR A 53 -34.65 33.16 -9.65
CA THR A 53 -35.38 34.40 -9.33
C THR A 53 -36.80 34.26 -9.85
N SER A 54 -37.60 33.47 -9.14
CA SER A 54 -39.06 33.63 -9.12
C SER A 54 -39.62 33.04 -7.83
N PRO A 55 -40.53 33.73 -7.12
CA PRO A 55 -41.08 33.26 -5.86
C PRO A 55 -42.18 32.25 -6.17
N SER A 56 -41.90 30.95 -6.04
CA SER A 56 -42.92 29.90 -6.13
C SER A 56 -43.31 29.44 -4.74
N SER A 57 -44.61 29.54 -4.49
CA SER A 57 -45.38 29.09 -3.34
C SER A 57 -45.00 27.69 -2.86
N ASP A 58 -44.97 27.57 -1.54
CA ASP A 58 -44.57 26.43 -0.72
C ASP A 58 -45.49 25.22 -0.97
N LEU A 59 -45.10 24.34 -1.89
CA LEU A 59 -45.63 22.97 -1.99
C LEU A 59 -44.62 22.04 -1.32
N ARG A 60 -44.79 21.81 -0.01
CA ARG A 60 -44.00 20.81 0.74
C ARG A 60 -44.41 19.42 0.30
N ILE A 61 -43.73 18.91 -0.74
CA ILE A 61 -43.65 17.47 -0.97
C ILE A 61 -42.58 16.97 0.00
N ASP A 62 -42.99 16.27 1.05
CA ASP A 62 -42.10 15.52 1.92
C ASP A 62 -41.47 14.35 1.12
N LEU A 63 -40.48 14.68 0.29
CA LEU A 63 -39.56 13.69 -0.25
C LEU A 63 -38.77 13.14 0.95
N PRO A 64 -38.67 11.80 1.13
CA PRO A 64 -37.76 11.23 2.10
C PRO A 64 -36.38 11.84 1.87
N SER A 65 -35.75 12.40 2.91
CA SER A 65 -34.39 12.92 2.78
C SER A 65 -33.53 11.85 2.09
N PRO A 66 -32.69 12.20 1.11
CA PRO A 66 -31.80 11.22 0.52
C PRO A 66 -31.07 10.54 1.67
N GLN A 67 -31.16 9.21 1.75
CA GLN A 67 -30.38 8.42 2.70
C GLN A 67 -28.92 8.75 2.41
N VAL A 68 -28.35 9.72 3.13
CA VAL A 68 -26.94 10.03 3.05
C VAL A 68 -26.28 8.73 3.43
N ASN A 69 -25.63 8.11 2.46
CA ASN A 69 -24.92 6.88 2.66
C ASN A 69 -23.76 7.19 3.61
N ASN A 70 -24.02 7.08 4.92
CA ASN A 70 -23.07 7.31 6.01
C ASN A 70 -21.99 6.21 6.05
N ASN A 71 -21.91 5.35 5.04
CA ASN A 71 -20.89 4.32 4.99
C ASN A 71 -19.50 4.94 4.93
N PRO A 72 -18.57 4.44 5.76
CA PRO A 72 -17.22 4.96 5.80
C PRO A 72 -16.54 4.79 4.45
N ARG A 73 -15.61 5.69 4.14
CA ARG A 73 -14.97 5.76 2.83
C ARG A 73 -14.27 4.45 2.44
N TRP A 74 -13.61 3.78 3.39
CA TRP A 74 -12.95 2.50 3.15
C TRP A 74 -13.94 1.45 2.62
N LEU A 75 -15.18 1.42 3.14
CA LEU A 75 -16.20 0.44 2.74
C LEU A 75 -16.60 0.67 1.28
N ARG A 76 -16.75 1.93 0.87
CA ARG A 76 -17.03 2.31 -0.52
C ARG A 76 -15.92 1.84 -1.48
N LEU A 77 -14.66 1.83 -1.02
CA LEU A 77 -13.52 1.42 -1.85
C LEU A 77 -13.39 -0.09 -2.01
N VAL A 78 -13.75 -0.87 -0.98
CA VAL A 78 -13.62 -2.33 -1.00
C VAL A 78 -14.89 -3.04 -1.47
N ARG A 79 -16.05 -2.37 -1.45
CA ARG A 79 -17.39 -2.96 -1.71
C ARG A 79 -17.46 -3.89 -2.91
N ASN A 80 -16.87 -3.50 -4.04
CA ASN A 80 -16.94 -4.26 -5.29
C ASN A 80 -16.08 -5.55 -5.29
N TYR A 81 -15.25 -5.73 -4.27
CA TYR A 81 -14.35 -6.88 -4.12
C TYR A 81 -14.81 -7.84 -3.02
N LEU A 82 -15.84 -7.45 -2.25
CA LEU A 82 -16.35 -8.24 -1.14
C LEU A 82 -17.24 -9.39 -1.62
N PRO A 83 -17.32 -10.49 -0.86
CA PRO A 83 -18.22 -11.59 -1.17
C PRO A 83 -19.68 -11.17 -1.01
N GLU A 84 -20.59 -11.89 -1.67
CA GLU A 84 -22.05 -11.74 -1.56
C GLU A 84 -22.59 -12.33 -0.24
N LYS A 85 -22.00 -11.94 0.89
CA LYS A 85 -22.41 -12.35 2.25
C LYS A 85 -22.16 -11.20 3.23
N ARG A 86 -22.75 -11.30 4.43
CA ARG A 86 -22.45 -10.36 5.52
C ARG A 86 -21.00 -10.53 5.96
N ILE A 87 -20.29 -9.42 6.15
CA ILE A 87 -18.85 -9.39 6.44
C ILE A 87 -18.56 -9.04 7.89
N ARG A 88 -17.46 -9.57 8.42
CA ARG A 88 -16.88 -9.15 9.71
C ARG A 88 -15.71 -8.20 9.47
N VAL A 89 -15.72 -7.07 10.18
CA VAL A 89 -14.73 -6.00 10.02
C VAL A 89 -13.89 -5.92 11.29
N GLY A 90 -12.57 -6.09 11.15
CA GLY A 90 -11.61 -5.86 12.22
C GLY A 90 -11.07 -4.44 12.16
N PHE A 91 -11.20 -3.68 13.24
CA PHE A 91 -10.59 -2.35 13.38
C PHE A 91 -9.34 -2.45 14.24
N LEU A 92 -8.21 -2.03 13.68
CA LEU A 92 -6.91 -2.07 14.31
C LEU A 92 -6.36 -0.65 14.45
N ASN A 93 -5.89 -0.32 15.65
CA ASN A 93 -5.25 0.96 15.94
C ASN A 93 -6.14 2.19 15.66
N ILE A 94 -7.45 2.09 15.91
CA ILE A 94 -8.39 3.20 15.75
C ILE A 94 -8.77 3.73 17.14
N ASP A 95 -8.52 5.02 17.34
CA ASP A 95 -8.84 5.74 18.57
C ASP A 95 -10.36 5.74 18.81
N GLU A 96 -10.78 5.78 20.08
CA GLU A 96 -12.22 5.70 20.43
C GLU A 96 -13.01 6.86 19.83
N GLN A 97 -12.40 8.04 19.76
CA GLN A 97 -12.98 9.26 19.21
C GLN A 97 -13.19 9.18 17.69
N ASP A 98 -12.43 8.33 17.01
CA ASP A 98 -12.49 8.16 15.56
C ASP A 98 -13.41 7.01 15.14
N ARG A 99 -13.94 6.23 16.09
CA ARG A 99 -14.76 5.04 15.79
C ARG A 99 -15.97 5.37 14.95
N GLU A 100 -16.71 6.42 15.28
CA GLU A 100 -17.91 6.83 14.53
C GLU A 100 -17.63 7.15 13.05
N ILE A 101 -16.39 7.55 12.72
CA ILE A 101 -15.98 7.89 11.36
C ILE A 101 -15.70 6.64 10.52
N TYR A 102 -15.19 5.58 11.16
CA TYR A 102 -14.68 4.40 10.45
C TYR A 102 -15.55 3.16 10.64
N GLU A 103 -16.37 3.09 11.68
CA GLU A 103 -17.29 1.97 11.88
C GLU A 103 -18.29 1.89 10.73
N ALA A 104 -18.48 0.67 10.23
CA ALA A 104 -19.45 0.41 9.18
C ALA A 104 -20.77 -0.06 9.80
N SER A 105 -21.85 0.44 9.22
CA SER A 105 -23.22 0.08 9.59
C SER A 105 -23.98 -0.39 8.34
N GLY A 106 -25.07 -1.14 8.55
CA GLY A 106 -25.97 -1.56 7.49
C GLY A 106 -25.97 -3.07 7.19
N PRO A 107 -26.79 -3.51 6.23
CA PRO A 107 -27.14 -4.93 6.06
C PRO A 107 -25.95 -5.82 5.66
N LEU A 108 -24.93 -5.24 5.02
CA LEU A 108 -23.71 -5.94 4.63
C LEU A 108 -22.79 -6.26 5.83
N ILE A 109 -22.93 -5.57 6.96
CA ILE A 109 -22.05 -5.73 8.11
C ILE A 109 -22.65 -6.76 9.07
N LEU A 110 -21.88 -7.80 9.38
CA LEU A 110 -22.23 -8.80 10.38
C LEU A 110 -21.79 -8.36 11.78
N LYS A 111 -20.53 -7.92 11.91
CA LYS A 111 -19.92 -7.55 13.19
C LYS A 111 -18.74 -6.61 12.97
N ASN A 112 -18.63 -5.61 13.84
CA ASN A 112 -17.43 -4.78 14.02
C ASN A 112 -16.63 -5.34 15.21
N VAL A 113 -15.35 -5.62 15.00
CA VAL A 113 -14.44 -6.19 16.01
C VAL A 113 -13.28 -5.22 16.21
N HIS A 114 -13.13 -4.68 17.42
CA HIS A 114 -12.02 -3.79 17.75
C HIS A 114 -10.88 -4.62 18.32
N VAL A 115 -9.70 -4.50 17.71
CA VAL A 115 -8.49 -5.20 18.13
C VAL A 115 -7.57 -4.23 18.82
N SER A 116 -7.39 -4.42 20.13
CA SER A 116 -6.45 -3.66 20.94
C SER A 116 -5.00 -4.05 20.61
N LEU A 117 -4.12 -3.05 20.65
CA LEU A 117 -2.68 -3.25 20.59
C LEU A 117 -2.07 -2.96 21.96
N ASP A 118 -1.26 -3.88 22.45
CA ASP A 118 -0.50 -3.64 23.66
C ASP A 118 0.57 -2.56 23.39
N PRO A 119 0.82 -1.66 24.34
CA PRO A 119 1.89 -0.68 24.23
C PRO A 119 3.24 -1.36 23.98
N LEU A 120 4.08 -0.73 23.17
CA LEU A 120 5.45 -1.18 22.97
C LEU A 120 6.25 -1.00 24.28
N PRO A 121 6.93 -2.05 24.76
CA PRO A 121 7.91 -1.89 25.84
C PRO A 121 9.01 -0.91 25.44
N GLU A 122 9.54 -0.14 26.38
CA GLU A 122 10.61 0.84 26.14
C GLU A 122 11.90 0.20 25.57
N SER A 123 12.11 -1.09 25.86
CA SER A 123 13.21 -1.87 25.32
C SER A 123 13.10 -2.17 23.82
N VAL A 124 11.91 -2.02 23.22
CA VAL A 124 11.70 -2.23 21.78
C VAL A 124 11.99 -0.93 21.04
N THR A 125 13.21 -0.81 20.55
CA THR A 125 13.65 0.29 19.66
C THR A 125 14.05 -0.26 18.29
N TRP A 126 14.19 0.62 17.30
CA TRP A 126 14.72 0.20 16.01
C TRP A 126 16.12 -0.39 16.14
N LYS A 127 16.98 0.22 16.97
CA LYS A 127 18.37 -0.24 17.21
C LYS A 127 18.44 -1.57 17.94
N SER A 128 17.48 -1.88 18.83
CA SER A 128 17.45 -3.18 19.51
C SER A 128 16.97 -4.32 18.60
N LEU A 129 16.09 -4.02 17.63
CA LEU A 129 15.64 -4.99 16.63
C LEU A 129 16.67 -5.14 15.49
N PHE A 130 17.26 -4.04 15.05
CA PHE A 130 18.22 -3.98 13.94
C PHE A 130 19.54 -3.35 14.39
N PRO A 131 20.31 -4.01 15.26
CA PRO A 131 21.61 -3.52 15.70
C PRO A 131 22.65 -3.58 14.57
N GLU A 132 23.67 -2.72 14.67
CA GLU A 132 24.80 -2.71 13.73
C GLU A 132 25.73 -3.91 13.92
N TRP A 133 25.90 -4.35 15.17
CA TRP A 133 26.70 -5.49 15.58
C TRP A 133 25.94 -6.32 16.60
N ILE A 134 26.13 -7.64 16.56
CA ILE A 134 25.47 -8.57 17.45
C ILE A 134 26.53 -9.44 18.11
N ASP A 135 26.43 -9.58 19.42
CA ASP A 135 27.22 -10.52 20.19
C ASP A 135 26.50 -11.88 20.17
N GLU A 136 27.10 -12.87 19.50
CA GLU A 136 26.49 -14.20 19.30
C GLU A 136 26.25 -14.97 20.60
N GLU A 137 26.96 -14.64 21.68
CA GLU A 137 26.86 -15.35 22.97
C GLU A 137 25.77 -14.79 23.89
N VAL A 138 25.49 -13.48 23.82
CA VAL A 138 24.58 -12.77 24.75
C VAL A 138 23.47 -11.98 24.07
N ALA A 139 23.25 -12.18 22.76
CA ALA A 139 22.19 -11.49 22.02
C ALA A 139 20.80 -11.71 22.64
N SER A 140 20.15 -10.61 23.01
CA SER A 140 18.74 -10.61 23.43
C SER A 140 17.94 -9.79 22.41
N CYS A 141 16.94 -10.42 21.78
CA CYS A 141 16.04 -9.70 20.89
C CYS A 141 14.67 -9.46 21.56
N PRO A 142 14.24 -8.20 21.68
CA PRO A 142 12.96 -7.91 22.28
C PRO A 142 11.81 -8.33 21.33
N LYS A 143 10.73 -8.86 21.92
CA LYS A 143 9.56 -9.30 21.16
C LYS A 143 8.59 -8.14 20.98
N ILE A 144 8.07 -7.99 19.76
CA ILE A 144 6.97 -7.07 19.47
C ILE A 144 5.66 -7.75 19.91
N PRO A 145 4.87 -7.14 20.81
CA PRO A 145 3.58 -7.69 21.18
C PRO A 145 2.60 -7.57 20.01
N LEU A 146 2.04 -8.72 19.61
CA LEU A 146 1.03 -8.83 18.55
C LEU A 146 -0.30 -9.27 19.15
N PRO A 147 -1.43 -8.75 18.64
CA PRO A 147 -2.74 -9.14 19.13
C PRO A 147 -3.01 -10.62 18.83
N LYS A 148 -3.66 -11.29 19.77
CA LYS A 148 -4.10 -12.68 19.65
C LYS A 148 -5.61 -12.76 19.83
N PRO A 149 -6.41 -12.36 18.82
CA PRO A 149 -7.84 -12.51 18.95
C PRO A 149 -8.22 -13.98 18.99
N GLU A 150 -9.24 -14.30 19.79
CA GLU A 150 -9.70 -15.66 20.03
C GLU A 150 -11.14 -15.85 19.56
N GLY A 151 -11.60 -17.10 19.50
CA GLY A 151 -12.98 -17.42 19.12
C GLY A 151 -13.41 -16.78 17.81
N SER A 152 -14.64 -16.27 17.75
CA SER A 152 -15.19 -15.64 16.54
C SER A 152 -14.51 -14.33 16.14
N ASP A 153 -13.76 -13.70 17.04
CA ASP A 153 -13.17 -12.36 16.84
C ASP A 153 -11.87 -12.39 16.04
N ALA A 154 -11.23 -13.55 15.91
CA ALA A 154 -10.07 -13.70 15.02
C ALA A 154 -10.43 -14.05 13.56
N ASP A 155 -11.72 -14.04 13.21
CA ASP A 155 -12.19 -14.33 11.86
C ASP A 155 -12.84 -13.08 11.24
N MET A 156 -12.05 -12.38 10.43
CA MET A 156 -12.38 -11.11 9.79
C MET A 156 -12.34 -11.23 8.26
N ASP A 157 -13.28 -10.60 7.57
CA ASP A 157 -13.29 -10.49 6.10
C ASP A 157 -12.56 -9.25 5.60
N VAL A 158 -12.62 -8.16 6.38
CA VAL A 158 -11.89 -6.92 6.13
C VAL A 158 -11.19 -6.48 7.41
N ILE A 159 -9.92 -6.10 7.31
CA ILE A 159 -9.16 -5.49 8.41
C ILE A 159 -8.89 -4.04 8.04
N VAL A 160 -9.33 -3.10 8.85
CA VAL A 160 -9.12 -1.66 8.69
C VAL A 160 -8.12 -1.22 9.75
N ALA A 161 -6.95 -0.77 9.32
CA ALA A 161 -5.83 -0.39 10.19
C ALA A 161 -5.45 1.08 9.97
N LYS A 162 -5.50 1.90 11.02
CA LYS A 162 -4.98 3.27 10.98
C LYS A 162 -3.48 3.24 11.28
N VAL A 163 -2.68 3.67 10.32
CA VAL A 163 -1.22 3.64 10.41
C VAL A 163 -0.72 4.94 11.03
N PRO A 164 0.08 4.89 12.10
CA PRO A 164 0.69 6.10 12.66
C PRO A 164 1.56 6.79 11.60
N CYS A 165 1.45 8.12 11.52
CA CYS A 165 2.16 8.91 10.54
C CYS A 165 2.49 10.30 11.09
N ASP A 166 3.62 10.40 11.79
CA ASP A 166 4.10 11.65 12.37
C ASP A 166 5.21 12.31 11.52
N GLY A 167 5.18 12.08 10.20
CA GLY A 167 6.22 12.52 9.28
C GLY A 167 7.45 11.60 9.21
N TRP A 168 8.49 12.07 8.53
CA TRP A 168 9.73 11.32 8.28
C TRP A 168 10.88 11.95 9.06
N SER A 169 11.57 11.15 9.89
CA SER A 169 12.76 11.56 10.65
C SER A 169 13.66 10.34 10.88
N GLU A 170 14.80 10.50 11.56
CA GLU A 170 15.75 9.40 11.81
C GLU A 170 15.10 8.17 12.47
N ASN A 171 14.14 8.39 13.37
CA ASN A 171 13.43 7.33 14.11
C ASN A 171 11.97 7.15 13.68
N LYS A 172 11.54 7.87 12.63
CA LYS A 172 10.16 7.84 12.11
C LYS A 172 10.12 7.38 10.66
N GLY A 173 8.94 7.03 10.16
CA GLY A 173 8.79 6.57 8.79
C GLY A 173 9.20 5.10 8.61
N LEU A 174 10.37 4.81 8.02
CA LEU A 174 10.83 3.43 7.81
C LEU A 174 11.30 2.76 9.10
N ARG A 175 11.89 3.54 10.02
CA ARG A 175 12.45 3.05 11.29
C ARG A 175 11.48 3.12 12.47
N ASP A 176 10.21 3.39 12.19
CA ASP A 176 9.16 3.52 13.19
C ASP A 176 8.68 2.14 13.66
N VAL A 177 9.00 1.80 14.91
CA VAL A 177 8.65 0.52 15.53
C VAL A 177 7.15 0.40 15.76
N TYR A 178 6.45 1.49 16.05
CA TYR A 178 5.01 1.47 16.26
C TYR A 178 4.28 1.25 14.93
N ARG A 179 4.74 1.89 13.86
CA ARG A 179 4.28 1.58 12.50
C ARG A 179 4.54 0.11 12.14
N LEU A 180 5.70 -0.43 12.49
CA LEU A 180 6.03 -1.83 12.27
C LEU A 180 5.08 -2.76 13.04
N GLN A 181 4.80 -2.48 14.30
CA GLN A 181 3.85 -3.25 15.12
C GLN A 181 2.46 -3.28 14.47
N VAL A 182 1.92 -2.13 14.06
CA VAL A 182 0.59 -2.06 13.41
C VAL A 182 0.55 -2.89 12.13
N ASN A 183 1.60 -2.84 11.31
CA ASN A 183 1.67 -3.62 10.07
C ASN A 183 1.79 -5.13 10.34
N LEU A 184 2.62 -5.54 11.31
CA LEU A 184 2.74 -6.95 11.71
C LEU A 184 1.44 -7.47 12.33
N ALA A 185 0.76 -6.66 13.13
CA ALA A 185 -0.54 -6.99 13.70
C ALA A 185 -1.60 -7.18 12.62
N ALA A 186 -1.71 -6.24 11.66
CA ALA A 186 -2.62 -6.37 10.52
C ALA A 186 -2.34 -7.65 9.72
N ALA A 187 -1.07 -7.97 9.49
CA ALA A 187 -0.67 -9.19 8.81
C ALA A 187 -1.04 -10.46 9.60
N ASN A 188 -0.78 -10.49 10.90
CA ASN A 188 -1.12 -11.60 11.78
C ASN A 188 -2.64 -11.85 11.79
N LEU A 189 -3.45 -10.79 11.90
CA LEU A 189 -4.91 -10.87 11.82
C LEU A 189 -5.38 -11.44 10.48
N ALA A 190 -4.80 -10.98 9.37
CA ALA A 190 -5.17 -11.43 8.03
C ALA A 190 -4.89 -12.93 7.85
N VAL A 191 -3.71 -13.39 8.26
CA VAL A 191 -3.32 -14.80 8.19
C VAL A 191 -4.20 -15.66 9.11
N LYS A 192 -4.44 -15.24 10.35
CA LYS A 192 -5.31 -15.96 11.30
C LYS A 192 -6.75 -16.08 10.81
N SER A 193 -7.27 -15.01 10.20
CA SER A 193 -8.61 -15.00 9.61
C SER A 193 -8.72 -15.96 8.44
N GLY A 194 -7.74 -15.97 7.53
CA GLY A 194 -7.77 -16.86 6.37
C GLY A 194 -7.66 -18.34 6.71
N LEU A 195 -6.93 -18.70 7.77
CA LEU A 195 -6.80 -20.10 8.22
C LEU A 195 -8.12 -20.74 8.66
N ARG A 196 -9.15 -19.92 8.95
CA ARG A 196 -10.45 -20.38 9.45
C ARG A 196 -11.52 -20.46 8.37
N LYS A 197 -11.18 -20.13 7.12
CA LYS A 197 -12.14 -20.03 6.02
C LYS A 197 -11.87 -21.07 4.94
N VAL A 198 -12.95 -21.44 4.26
CA VAL A 198 -12.89 -22.25 3.03
C VAL A 198 -12.32 -21.43 1.87
N ASP A 199 -12.76 -20.18 1.71
CA ASP A 199 -12.13 -19.18 0.85
C ASP A 199 -11.26 -18.26 1.74
N PRO A 200 -9.92 -18.34 1.64
CA PRO A 200 -9.00 -17.60 2.49
C PRO A 200 -8.88 -16.12 2.09
N THR A 201 -9.76 -15.56 1.25
CA THR A 201 -9.68 -14.16 0.87
C THR A 201 -9.99 -13.23 2.06
N VAL A 202 -9.04 -12.34 2.37
CA VAL A 202 -9.16 -11.27 3.37
C VAL A 202 -8.64 -9.99 2.75
N TYR A 203 -9.37 -8.88 2.92
CA TYR A 203 -8.91 -7.56 2.49
C TYR A 203 -8.33 -6.78 3.66
N VAL A 204 -7.26 -6.05 3.42
CA VAL A 204 -6.66 -5.15 4.42
C VAL A 204 -6.69 -3.73 3.89
N VAL A 205 -7.28 -2.82 4.65
CA VAL A 205 -7.37 -1.40 4.34
C VAL A 205 -6.51 -0.61 5.32
N PHE A 206 -5.49 0.07 4.82
CA PHE A 206 -4.69 0.99 5.60
C PHE A 206 -5.20 2.42 5.43
N ILE A 207 -5.28 3.14 6.55
CA ILE A 207 -5.66 4.55 6.62
C ILE A 207 -4.45 5.35 7.10
N GLY A 208 -4.09 6.38 6.33
CA GLY A 208 -2.98 7.28 6.64
C GLY A 208 -2.09 7.52 5.42
N SER A 209 -1.50 8.72 5.36
CA SER A 209 -0.68 9.18 4.24
C SER A 209 0.62 8.39 4.08
N CYS A 210 1.21 7.91 5.18
CA CYS A 210 2.41 7.06 5.18
C CYS A 210 2.18 5.69 4.53
N GLY A 211 0.94 5.18 4.52
CA GLY A 211 0.60 3.85 4.01
C GLY A 211 1.27 2.68 4.75
N PRO A 212 1.05 1.44 4.30
CA PRO A 212 1.66 0.27 4.92
C PRO A 212 3.16 0.16 4.63
N MET A 213 3.83 -0.73 5.36
CA MET A 213 5.22 -1.13 5.06
C MET A 213 5.22 -2.09 3.88
N HIS A 214 5.83 -1.67 2.77
CA HIS A 214 5.80 -2.43 1.51
C HIS A 214 6.59 -3.74 1.58
N GLU A 215 7.49 -3.87 2.56
CA GLU A 215 8.23 -5.07 2.89
C GLU A 215 7.30 -6.19 3.40
N ILE A 216 6.18 -5.82 4.03
CA ILE A 216 5.14 -6.74 4.53
C ILE A 216 4.01 -6.85 3.50
N PHE A 217 3.47 -5.71 3.07
CA PHE A 217 2.37 -5.61 2.10
C PHE A 217 2.87 -5.08 0.77
N LYS A 218 3.18 -5.99 -0.15
CA LYS A 218 3.82 -5.62 -1.41
C LYS A 218 2.88 -4.86 -2.33
N CYS A 219 3.44 -3.96 -3.13
CA CYS A 219 2.71 -3.14 -4.09
C CYS A 219 1.88 -3.94 -5.13
N ASP A 220 2.29 -5.18 -5.45
CA ASP A 220 1.59 -6.07 -6.39
C ASP A 220 0.23 -6.57 -5.85
N GLU A 221 0.08 -6.60 -4.51
CA GLU A 221 -1.16 -7.00 -3.83
C GLU A 221 -2.11 -5.82 -3.57
N ARG A 222 -1.71 -4.60 -3.95
CA ARG A 222 -2.55 -3.40 -3.79
C ARG A 222 -3.64 -3.40 -4.84
N VAL A 223 -4.89 -3.43 -4.39
CA VAL A 223 -6.07 -3.42 -5.25
C VAL A 223 -6.48 -2.00 -5.63
N ARG A 224 -6.43 -1.08 -4.65
CA ARG A 224 -6.88 0.30 -4.86
C ARG A 224 -6.18 1.26 -3.91
N ARG A 225 -5.89 2.47 -4.38
CA ARG A 225 -5.48 3.59 -3.54
C ARG A 225 -6.32 4.82 -3.89
N VAL A 226 -6.86 5.49 -2.88
CA VAL A 226 -7.50 6.81 -3.02
C VAL A 226 -7.09 7.66 -1.84
N GLU A 227 -6.35 8.75 -2.10
CA GLU A 227 -5.74 9.61 -1.07
C GLU A 227 -4.97 8.78 -0.02
N ASP A 228 -5.44 8.81 1.23
CA ASP A 228 -4.84 8.15 2.40
C ASP A 228 -5.41 6.75 2.66
N TYR A 229 -6.23 6.23 1.76
CA TYR A 229 -6.82 4.89 1.87
C TYR A 229 -6.13 3.94 0.91
N TRP A 230 -5.66 2.82 1.44
CA TRP A 230 -4.93 1.81 0.69
C TRP A 230 -5.55 0.43 0.89
N VAL A 231 -6.12 -0.14 -0.16
CA VAL A 231 -6.79 -1.44 -0.13
C VAL A 231 -5.87 -2.50 -0.71
N TYR A 232 -5.64 -3.56 0.06
CA TYR A 232 -4.80 -4.71 -0.30
C TYR A 232 -5.61 -6.01 -0.28
N LYS A 233 -5.27 -6.91 -1.19
CA LYS A 233 -5.66 -8.32 -1.18
C LYS A 233 -4.39 -9.16 -1.04
N PRO A 234 -3.88 -9.36 0.19
CA PRO A 234 -2.64 -10.07 0.40
C PRO A 234 -2.73 -11.56 0.04
N ASN A 235 -1.63 -12.13 -0.44
CA ASN A 235 -1.44 -13.57 -0.52
C ASN A 235 -1.11 -14.11 0.88
N LEU A 236 -2.07 -14.78 1.50
CA LEU A 236 -1.93 -15.21 2.90
C LEU A 236 -0.83 -16.25 3.12
N SER A 237 -0.54 -17.11 2.14
CA SER A 237 0.57 -18.08 2.26
C SER A 237 1.92 -17.38 2.31
N ARG A 238 2.13 -16.38 1.44
CA ARG A 238 3.33 -15.54 1.40
C ARG A 238 3.44 -14.68 2.67
N LEU A 239 2.33 -14.10 3.10
CA LEU A 239 2.27 -13.28 4.31
C LEU A 239 2.54 -14.12 5.57
N LYS A 240 2.04 -15.35 5.63
CA LYS A 240 2.34 -16.32 6.69
C LYS A 240 3.83 -16.63 6.75
N GLN A 241 4.46 -16.91 5.61
CA GLN A 241 5.92 -17.13 5.56
C GLN A 241 6.70 -15.92 6.09
N LYS A 242 6.27 -14.69 5.75
CA LYS A 242 6.88 -13.46 6.30
C LYS A 242 6.74 -13.36 7.82
N LEU A 243 5.59 -13.71 8.38
CA LEU A 243 5.37 -13.68 9.83
C LEU A 243 6.13 -14.77 10.60
N LEU A 244 6.52 -15.86 9.94
CA LEU A 244 7.35 -16.90 10.55
C LEU A 244 8.83 -16.51 10.60
N MET A 245 9.24 -15.49 9.85
CA MET A 245 10.59 -14.97 9.94
C MET A 245 10.76 -14.10 11.19
N PRO A 246 11.93 -14.15 11.85
CA PRO A 246 12.23 -13.25 12.95
C PRO A 246 12.14 -11.78 12.51
N VAL A 247 11.65 -10.93 13.42
CA VAL A 247 11.61 -9.48 13.20
C VAL A 247 12.89 -8.89 13.75
N GLY A 248 13.69 -8.26 12.90
CA GLY A 248 14.99 -7.72 13.31
C GLY A 248 16.17 -8.58 12.86
N SER A 249 17.35 -7.96 12.80
CA SER A 249 18.62 -8.68 12.63
C SER A 249 19.19 -9.20 13.95
N CYS A 250 18.70 -8.70 15.10
CA CYS A 250 19.04 -9.12 16.46
C CYS A 250 19.02 -10.65 16.72
N HIS A 251 18.30 -11.41 15.91
CA HIS A 251 18.23 -12.86 16.01
C HIS A 251 19.43 -13.48 15.31
N VAL A 252 20.48 -13.77 16.09
CA VAL A 252 21.58 -14.65 15.66
C VAL A 252 21.02 -16.03 15.35
N ALA A 253 21.65 -16.75 14.41
CA ALA A 253 21.33 -18.14 14.15
C ALA A 253 21.13 -18.87 15.48
N SER A 254 19.94 -19.43 15.67
CA SER A 254 19.58 -20.17 16.88
C SER A 254 20.69 -21.16 17.25
N PRO A 255 20.86 -21.55 18.53
CA PRO A 255 21.76 -22.66 18.90
C PRO A 255 21.59 -23.95 18.08
N PHE A 256 20.50 -24.12 17.32
CA PHE A 256 20.38 -25.13 16.25
C PHE A 256 21.47 -25.05 15.14
N ALA A 257 22.20 -23.95 15.04
CA ALA A 257 23.37 -23.78 14.18
C ALA A 257 24.69 -24.07 14.91
N GLN A 258 24.64 -24.63 16.13
CA GLN A 258 25.79 -25.33 16.67
C GLN A 258 26.09 -26.50 15.73
N LEU A 259 27.30 -26.46 15.15
CA LEU A 259 27.82 -27.38 14.16
C LEU A 259 27.57 -28.85 14.59
N GLY A 260 26.51 -29.49 14.12
CA GLY A 260 26.16 -30.85 14.59
C GLY A 260 24.68 -31.16 14.70
N GLU A 261 23.86 -30.17 15.10
CA GLU A 261 22.48 -30.42 15.55
C GLU A 261 21.40 -29.83 14.63
N GLU A 262 21.75 -29.47 13.40
CA GLU A 262 20.76 -28.93 12.47
C GLU A 262 19.70 -30.00 12.13
N ALA A 263 18.42 -29.66 12.21
CA ALA A 263 17.29 -30.59 12.01
C ALA A 263 17.26 -31.27 10.63
N TRP A 264 17.98 -30.73 9.64
CA TRP A 264 18.11 -31.25 8.27
C TRP A 264 19.34 -32.14 8.08
N ARG A 265 20.27 -32.16 9.05
CA ARG A 265 21.43 -33.05 9.02
C ARG A 265 20.92 -34.45 9.37
N PRO A 266 21.13 -35.46 8.52
CA PRO A 266 20.78 -36.83 8.87
C PRO A 266 21.55 -37.21 10.14
N LYS A 267 20.83 -37.69 11.16
CA LYS A 267 21.46 -38.29 12.33
C LYS A 267 22.11 -39.58 11.86
N ASN A 268 23.44 -39.61 11.79
CA ASN A 268 24.16 -40.87 11.65
C ASN A 268 24.02 -41.61 12.98
N GLU A 269 23.03 -42.49 13.08
CA GLU A 269 23.00 -43.55 14.08
C GLU A 269 23.94 -44.67 13.63
N ASP A 270 25.25 -44.40 13.63
CA ASP A 270 26.25 -45.43 13.34
C ASP A 270 27.20 -45.61 14.53
N ASN A 271 26.99 -46.72 15.23
CA ASN A 271 27.89 -47.49 16.10
C ASN A 271 28.56 -46.78 17.30
N ILE A 272 27.91 -46.89 18.47
CA ILE A 272 28.64 -47.12 19.72
C ILE A 272 28.34 -48.55 20.16
N THR A 273 29.06 -49.48 19.56
CA THR A 273 29.31 -50.83 20.08
C THR A 273 30.82 -51.06 19.99
N SER A 274 31.39 -51.65 21.04
CA SER A 274 32.82 -51.98 21.29
C SER A 274 33.75 -50.76 21.49
N GLU A 275 34.53 -50.61 22.55
CA GLU A 275 35.03 -51.47 23.66
C GLU A 275 35.18 -50.64 24.94
#